data_AF-A0A535L6H9-F1
#
_entry.id   AF-A0A535L6H9-F1
#
_cell.length_a   1.000
_cell.length_b   1.000
_cell.length_c   1.000
_cell.angle_alpha   90.00
_cell.angle_beta   90.00
_cell.angle_gamma   90.00
#
_symmetry.space_group_name_H-M   'P 1'
#
loop_
_entity.id
_entity.type
_entity.pdbx_description
1 polymer ?
#
loop_
_entity_poly.entity_id
_entity_poly.type
_entity_poly.pdbx_seq_one_letter_code
_entity_poly.pdbx_strand_id
1 'polypeptide(L)'
;MADSEIERLRDAIDCAWEEALKFGLDPFPTHFELVPATIMYEFASYGLPGRFSHWTHGKAYYRQKMQYDFGLSKIYEMVVNTNPSYAFLMDMNNLLQNTFVAAHVFGHTDFFKNNAYFQSTSRRMIDKVSIHAERVAKYEFDHGKAEVERFLDAALSIQEHIDYNLLLHGDESPKKEEQKSTRPTTEYDDLWGLDRKAKEAEEERDRRPGRPPKFPEKPEKDILLFLMRYAPHLQPWQRDIIEIVRTEMLYFIPQAQTKVMNEGWACLTGESLVLTERGLLRYDTLHELLAQGEGVTVGSGNGAPDSITDRHVRRNASTIRLRTRRGLVLEGDDEHKLN
;
A
#
# COMPACT_ATOMS: atom_id res chain seq x y z
N MET A 1 -24.36 -6.59 -17.28
CA MET A 1 -25.42 -5.98 -16.43
C MET A 1 -26.44 -5.32 -17.34
N ALA A 2 -27.72 -5.34 -16.96
CA ALA A 2 -28.73 -4.56 -17.66
C ALA A 2 -28.51 -3.06 -17.37
N ASP A 3 -28.86 -2.16 -18.30
CA ASP A 3 -28.68 -0.71 -18.12
C ASP A 3 -29.32 -0.18 -16.83
N SER A 4 -30.43 -0.80 -16.40
CA SER A 4 -31.12 -0.47 -15.15
C SER A 4 -30.33 -0.81 -13.88
N GLU A 5 -29.46 -1.81 -13.91
CA GLU A 5 -28.59 -2.14 -12.77
C GLU A 5 -27.43 -1.15 -12.64
N ILE A 6 -26.94 -0.64 -13.77
CA ILE A 6 -25.88 0.38 -13.79
C ILE A 6 -26.40 1.71 -13.23
N GLU A 7 -27.63 2.10 -13.58
CA GLU A 7 -28.29 3.28 -12.99
C GLU A 7 -28.46 3.13 -11.48
N ARG A 8 -28.96 1.98 -11.01
CA ARG A 8 -29.07 1.70 -9.57
C ARG A 8 -27.73 1.73 -8.86
N LEU A 9 -26.66 1.24 -9.50
CA LEU A 9 -25.33 1.30 -8.93
C LEU A 9 -24.83 2.74 -8.83
N ARG A 10 -25.08 3.58 -9.84
CA ARG A 10 -24.75 5.01 -9.78
C ARG A 10 -25.47 5.71 -8.63
N ASP A 11 -26.77 5.50 -8.49
CA ASP A 11 -27.56 6.06 -7.38
C ASP A 11 -27.01 5.59 -6.01
N ALA A 12 -26.60 4.32 -5.93
CA ALA A 12 -26.00 3.77 -4.72
C ALA A 12 -24.61 4.36 -4.41
N ILE A 13 -23.80 4.63 -5.43
CA ILE A 13 -22.50 5.29 -5.30
C ILE A 13 -22.70 6.73 -4.80
N ASP A 14 -23.66 7.47 -5.36
CA ASP A 14 -23.97 8.84 -4.95
C ASP A 14 -24.47 8.88 -3.49
N CYS A 15 -25.33 7.95 -3.11
CA CYS A 15 -25.77 7.80 -1.72
C CYS A 15 -24.59 7.49 -0.78
N ALA A 16 -23.71 6.57 -1.17
CA ALA A 16 -22.51 6.23 -0.38
C ALA A 16 -21.55 7.42 -0.25
N TRP A 17 -21.43 8.26 -1.27
CA TRP A 17 -20.65 9.49 -1.21
C TRP A 17 -21.23 10.48 -0.20
N GLU A 18 -22.55 10.71 -0.23
CA GLU A 18 -23.21 11.59 0.74
C GLU A 18 -23.05 11.09 2.19
N GLU A 19 -23.20 9.78 2.41
CA GLU A 19 -22.98 9.18 3.73
C GLU A 19 -21.54 9.33 4.19
N ALA A 20 -20.55 9.08 3.30
CA ALA A 20 -19.14 9.29 3.61
C ALA A 20 -18.86 10.72 4.12
N LEU A 21 -19.45 11.73 3.48
CA LEU A 21 -19.35 13.13 3.92
C LEU A 21 -20.04 13.36 5.28
N LYS A 22 -21.18 12.72 5.55
CA LYS A 22 -21.87 12.80 6.86
C LYS A 22 -21.05 12.16 7.98
N PHE A 23 -20.31 11.09 7.69
CA PHE A 23 -19.30 10.51 8.60
C PHE A 23 -18.06 11.42 8.78
N GLY A 24 -18.00 12.52 8.04
CA GLY A 24 -16.92 13.50 8.09
C GLY A 24 -15.70 13.08 7.29
N LEU A 25 -15.80 12.08 6.40
CA LEU A 25 -14.75 11.68 5.46
C LEU A 25 -14.52 12.76 4.41
N ASP A 26 -13.28 12.82 3.92
CA ASP A 26 -12.82 13.71 2.85
C ASP A 26 -12.14 12.89 1.74
N PRO A 27 -12.89 12.05 0.99
CA PRO A 27 -12.35 11.25 -0.11
C PRO A 27 -11.92 12.12 -1.30
N PHE A 28 -11.06 11.57 -2.16
CA PHE A 28 -10.82 12.16 -3.49
C PHE A 28 -12.06 11.96 -4.38
N PRO A 29 -12.33 12.88 -5.33
CA PRO A 29 -13.27 12.60 -6.40
C PRO A 29 -12.86 11.29 -7.09
N THR A 30 -13.79 10.33 -7.18
CA THR A 30 -13.47 8.97 -7.63
C THR A 30 -14.24 8.63 -8.89
N HIS A 31 -13.51 8.17 -9.92
CA HIS A 31 -14.09 7.61 -11.13
C HIS A 31 -14.20 6.09 -10.98
N PHE A 32 -15.43 5.57 -11.06
CA PHE A 32 -15.71 4.14 -11.01
C PHE A 32 -15.84 3.56 -12.41
N GLU A 33 -15.12 2.48 -12.68
CA GLU A 33 -15.19 1.74 -13.94
C GLU A 33 -15.47 0.26 -13.67
N LEU A 34 -16.43 -0.31 -14.40
CA LEU A 34 -16.72 -1.74 -14.34
C LEU A 34 -15.81 -2.48 -15.32
N VAL A 35 -15.03 -3.42 -14.81
CA VAL A 35 -14.05 -4.17 -15.60
C VAL A 35 -14.26 -5.68 -15.48
N PRO A 36 -13.96 -6.44 -16.55
CA PRO A 36 -13.97 -7.88 -16.48
C PRO A 36 -12.83 -8.40 -15.60
N ALA A 37 -13.00 -9.60 -15.07
CA ALA A 37 -12.02 -10.25 -14.18
C ALA A 37 -10.59 -10.28 -14.78
N THR A 38 -10.46 -10.49 -16.09
CA THR A 38 -9.15 -10.50 -16.77
C THR A 38 -8.39 -9.18 -16.63
N ILE A 39 -9.10 -8.06 -16.76
CA ILE A 39 -8.51 -6.72 -16.63
C ILE A 39 -8.20 -6.42 -15.16
N MET A 40 -9.07 -6.86 -14.24
CA MET A 40 -8.81 -6.73 -12.79
C MET A 40 -7.49 -7.41 -12.39
N TYR A 41 -7.26 -8.64 -12.85
CA TYR A 41 -6.03 -9.37 -12.55
C TYR A 41 -4.81 -8.81 -13.28
N GLU A 42 -4.99 -8.19 -14.43
CA GLU A 42 -3.94 -7.43 -15.10
C GLU A 42 -3.49 -6.25 -14.24
N PHE A 43 -4.42 -5.44 -13.74
CA PHE A 43 -4.10 -4.36 -12.81
C PHE A 43 -3.47 -4.88 -11.51
N ALA A 44 -3.94 -5.99 -10.96
CA ALA A 44 -3.34 -6.58 -9.77
C ALA A 44 -1.88 -7.02 -9.97
N SER A 45 -1.50 -7.35 -11.20
CA SER A 45 -0.19 -7.91 -11.52
C SER A 45 0.80 -6.85 -11.97
N TYR A 46 0.33 -5.85 -12.72
CA TYR A 46 1.12 -4.69 -13.09
C TYR A 46 1.12 -3.62 -11.98
N GLY A 47 0.13 -3.59 -11.10
CA GLY A 47 -0.05 -2.59 -10.04
C GLY A 47 -0.59 -1.25 -10.54
N LEU A 48 -0.18 -0.80 -11.73
CA LEU A 48 -0.69 0.42 -12.39
C LEU A 48 -0.93 0.16 -13.88
N PRO A 49 -1.96 0.80 -14.48
CA PRO A 49 -2.16 0.77 -15.93
C PRO A 49 -0.98 1.45 -16.65
N GLY A 50 -0.54 0.88 -17.78
CA GLY A 50 0.45 1.51 -18.66
C GLY A 50 1.92 1.41 -18.21
N ARG A 51 2.26 0.53 -17.24
CA ARG A 51 3.66 0.24 -16.89
C ARG A 51 4.41 -0.46 -18.03
N PHE A 52 5.74 -0.39 -17.96
CA PHE A 52 6.60 -1.11 -18.90
C PHE A 52 6.34 -2.62 -18.89
N SER A 53 6.55 -3.25 -20.05
CA SER A 53 6.39 -4.69 -20.21
C SER A 53 7.56 -5.43 -19.57
N HIS A 54 7.27 -6.41 -18.73
CA HIS A 54 8.29 -7.28 -18.13
C HIS A 54 7.71 -8.67 -17.83
N TRP A 55 8.52 -9.72 -17.97
CA TRP A 55 8.05 -11.09 -17.81
C TRP A 55 7.57 -11.39 -16.38
N THR A 56 8.09 -10.69 -15.36
CA THR A 56 7.64 -10.83 -13.96
C THR A 56 6.18 -10.45 -13.79
N HIS A 57 5.70 -9.41 -14.49
CA HIS A 57 4.29 -9.00 -14.47
C HIS A 57 3.40 -10.08 -15.10
N GLY A 58 3.85 -10.67 -16.22
CA GLY A 58 3.14 -11.80 -16.86
C GLY A 58 3.08 -13.04 -15.98
N LYS A 59 4.17 -13.36 -15.26
CA LYS A 59 4.20 -14.45 -14.28
C LYS A 59 3.25 -14.18 -13.10
N ALA A 60 3.21 -12.95 -12.59
CA ALA A 60 2.28 -12.55 -11.55
C ALA A 60 0.83 -12.67 -12.02
N TYR A 61 0.53 -12.20 -13.24
CA TYR A 61 -0.79 -12.33 -13.86
C TYR A 61 -1.27 -13.76 -13.93
N TYR A 62 -0.42 -14.65 -14.44
CA TYR A 62 -0.78 -16.07 -14.50
C TYR A 62 -1.05 -16.64 -13.11
N ARG A 63 -0.24 -16.29 -12.10
CA ARG A 63 -0.46 -16.73 -10.71
C ARG A 63 -1.80 -16.25 -10.15
N GLN A 64 -2.12 -14.96 -10.30
CA GLN A 64 -3.37 -14.38 -9.78
C GLN A 64 -4.59 -14.95 -10.50
N LYS A 65 -4.52 -15.04 -11.83
CA LYS A 65 -5.59 -15.64 -12.63
C LYS A 65 -5.84 -17.10 -12.25
N MET A 66 -4.79 -17.90 -12.06
CA MET A 66 -4.95 -19.30 -11.64
C MET A 66 -5.60 -19.42 -10.26
N GLN A 67 -5.26 -18.54 -9.31
CA GLN A 67 -5.95 -18.52 -8.01
C GLN A 67 -7.44 -18.23 -8.16
N TYR A 68 -7.81 -17.32 -9.06
CA TYR A 68 -9.21 -17.04 -9.36
C TYR A 68 -9.93 -18.20 -10.04
N ASP A 69 -9.33 -18.80 -11.07
CA ASP A 69 -9.93 -19.91 -11.81
C ASP A 69 -10.19 -21.13 -10.89
N PHE A 70 -9.37 -21.30 -9.85
CA PHE A 70 -9.57 -22.31 -8.80
C PHE A 70 -10.42 -21.85 -7.60
N GLY A 71 -10.95 -20.62 -7.62
CA GLY A 71 -11.79 -20.08 -6.53
C GLY A 71 -11.04 -19.83 -5.21
N LEU A 72 -9.72 -19.74 -5.24
CA LEU A 72 -8.87 -19.52 -4.06
C LEU A 72 -8.77 -18.05 -3.66
N SER A 73 -8.95 -17.13 -4.60
CA SER A 73 -8.86 -15.69 -4.37
C SER A 73 -9.77 -14.95 -5.34
N LYS A 74 -10.40 -13.88 -4.85
CA LYS A 74 -11.22 -12.97 -5.65
C LYS A 74 -10.89 -11.54 -5.26
N ILE A 75 -10.57 -10.71 -6.26
CA ILE A 75 -10.35 -9.28 -6.08
C ILE A 75 -11.68 -8.56 -6.33
N TYR A 76 -12.21 -7.86 -5.35
CA TYR A 76 -13.47 -7.13 -5.48
C TYR A 76 -13.26 -5.75 -6.14
N GLU A 77 -12.15 -5.09 -5.78
CA GLU A 77 -11.76 -3.77 -6.27
C GLU A 77 -10.27 -3.62 -6.52
N MET A 78 -9.93 -2.63 -7.34
CA MET A 78 -8.61 -2.04 -7.41
C MET A 78 -8.74 -0.52 -7.37
N VAL A 79 -8.00 0.14 -6.48
CA VAL A 79 -8.02 1.60 -6.34
C VAL A 79 -6.64 2.18 -6.62
N VAL A 80 -6.59 3.15 -7.52
CA VAL A 80 -5.38 3.88 -7.87
C VAL A 80 -5.38 5.24 -7.19
N ASN A 81 -4.34 5.51 -6.41
CA ASN A 81 -4.15 6.75 -5.67
C ASN A 81 -3.75 7.93 -6.57
N THR A 82 -4.72 8.44 -7.34
CA THR A 82 -4.60 9.65 -8.15
C THR A 82 -5.65 10.69 -7.73
N ASN A 83 -5.57 11.90 -8.30
CA ASN A 83 -6.60 12.92 -8.11
C ASN A 83 -7.06 13.47 -9.48
N PRO A 84 -8.25 13.08 -10.00
CA PRO A 84 -9.23 12.18 -9.37
C PRO A 84 -8.72 10.75 -9.20
N SER A 85 -9.26 10.03 -8.21
CA SER A 85 -8.93 8.62 -7.96
C SER A 85 -9.64 7.73 -8.97
N TYR A 86 -8.99 6.65 -9.41
CA TYR A 86 -9.63 5.63 -10.25
C TYR A 86 -9.93 4.39 -9.41
N ALA A 87 -11.15 3.89 -9.51
CA ALA A 87 -11.58 2.68 -8.84
C ALA A 87 -12.20 1.73 -9.87
N PHE A 88 -11.65 0.52 -9.93
CA PHE A 88 -12.12 -0.52 -10.81
C PHE A 88 -12.95 -1.51 -9.99
N LEU A 89 -14.17 -1.78 -10.44
CA LEU A 89 -15.11 -2.72 -9.84
C LEU A 89 -15.26 -3.95 -10.74
N MET A 90 -15.32 -5.14 -10.16
CA MET A 90 -15.55 -6.35 -10.95
C MET A 90 -16.99 -6.43 -11.47
N ASP A 91 -17.15 -6.68 -12.77
CA ASP A 91 -18.47 -6.80 -13.43
C ASP A 91 -19.30 -8.02 -13.00
N MET A 92 -18.63 -9.06 -12.50
CA MET A 92 -19.27 -10.29 -11.98
C MET A 92 -19.83 -10.12 -10.55
N ASN A 93 -19.61 -8.98 -9.90
CA ASN A 93 -20.18 -8.69 -8.59
C ASN A 93 -21.67 -8.35 -8.73
N ASN A 94 -22.47 -8.77 -7.75
CA ASN A 94 -23.86 -8.33 -7.67
C ASN A 94 -23.96 -6.87 -7.22
N LEU A 95 -25.13 -6.25 -7.40
CA LEU A 95 -25.35 -4.84 -7.06
C LEU A 95 -24.98 -4.53 -5.60
N LEU A 96 -25.40 -5.36 -4.65
CA LEU A 96 -25.11 -5.16 -3.23
C LEU A 96 -23.61 -5.16 -2.94
N GLN A 97 -22.87 -6.11 -3.52
CA GLN A 97 -21.41 -6.19 -3.42
C GLN A 97 -20.76 -4.92 -3.95
N ASN A 98 -21.13 -4.48 -5.15
CA ASN A 98 -20.56 -3.26 -5.73
C ASN A 98 -20.94 -2.01 -4.93
N THR A 99 -22.12 -1.95 -4.30
CA THR A 99 -22.46 -0.87 -3.36
C THR A 99 -21.54 -0.86 -2.14
N PHE A 100 -21.30 -2.01 -1.50
CA PHE A 100 -20.39 -2.11 -0.35
C PHE A 100 -18.95 -1.78 -0.74
N VAL A 101 -18.50 -2.29 -1.88
CA VAL A 101 -17.18 -2.01 -2.42
C VAL A 101 -17.03 -0.52 -2.73
N ALA A 102 -18.00 0.13 -3.35
CA ALA A 102 -17.93 1.56 -3.60
C ALA A 102 -17.84 2.39 -2.32
N ALA A 103 -18.61 2.03 -1.28
CA ALA A 103 -18.48 2.66 0.03
C ALA A 103 -17.09 2.42 0.64
N HIS A 104 -16.54 1.21 0.51
CA HIS A 104 -15.19 0.87 0.95
C HIS A 104 -14.12 1.72 0.22
N VAL A 105 -14.25 1.88 -1.10
CA VAL A 105 -13.35 2.70 -1.93
C VAL A 105 -13.29 4.15 -1.44
N PHE A 106 -14.40 4.73 -0.97
CA PHE A 106 -14.36 6.07 -0.36
C PHE A 106 -13.52 6.11 0.92
N GLY A 107 -13.50 5.02 1.69
CA GLY A 107 -12.57 4.83 2.80
C GLY A 107 -11.11 4.85 2.34
N HIS A 108 -10.76 4.07 1.31
CA HIS A 108 -9.41 4.07 0.74
C HIS A 108 -8.98 5.44 0.24
N THR A 109 -9.85 6.15 -0.47
CA THR A 109 -9.49 7.46 -1.05
C THR A 109 -9.34 8.55 0.01
N ASP A 110 -10.17 8.55 1.08
CA ASP A 110 -9.95 9.40 2.26
C ASP A 110 -8.60 9.05 2.93
N PHE A 111 -8.30 7.76 3.07
CA PHE A 111 -7.06 7.28 3.65
C PHE A 111 -5.84 7.74 2.85
N PHE A 112 -5.85 7.58 1.52
CA PHE A 112 -4.77 8.04 0.64
C PHE A 112 -4.59 9.56 0.65
N LYS A 113 -5.66 10.33 0.87
CA LYS A 113 -5.59 11.79 0.94
C LYS A 113 -4.98 12.27 2.25
N ASN A 114 -5.35 11.64 3.37
CA ASN A 114 -5.08 12.15 4.70
C ASN A 114 -3.90 11.47 5.43
N ASN A 115 -3.39 10.35 4.90
CA ASN A 115 -2.29 9.63 5.52
C ASN A 115 -0.93 10.27 5.17
N ALA A 116 -0.10 10.48 6.20
CA ALA A 116 1.21 11.10 6.08
C ALA A 116 2.15 10.36 5.12
N TYR A 117 2.09 9.02 5.05
CA TYR A 117 2.94 8.22 4.17
C TYR A 117 2.70 8.47 2.68
N PHE A 118 1.50 8.95 2.31
CA PHE A 118 1.14 9.27 0.94
C PHE A 118 1.37 10.74 0.58
N GLN A 119 1.93 11.56 1.47
CA GLN A 119 2.17 12.99 1.17
C GLN A 119 3.16 13.18 0.02
N SER A 120 4.17 12.33 -0.07
CA SER A 120 5.20 12.36 -1.12
C SER A 120 4.80 11.64 -2.41
N THR A 121 3.64 10.94 -2.45
CA THR A 121 3.25 10.18 -3.64
C THR A 121 2.70 11.09 -4.75
N SER A 122 3.10 10.80 -5.98
CA SER A 122 2.63 11.52 -7.16
C SER A 122 1.16 11.19 -7.42
N ARG A 123 0.28 12.20 -7.38
CA ARG A 123 -1.15 12.03 -7.71
C ARG A 123 -1.44 11.88 -9.21
N ARG A 124 -0.39 11.90 -10.04
CA ARG A 124 -0.41 11.66 -11.49
C ARG A 124 0.51 10.50 -11.88
N MET A 125 0.52 9.45 -11.06
CA MET A 125 1.42 8.32 -11.30
C MET A 125 1.11 7.58 -12.61
N ILE A 126 -0.16 7.52 -13.01
CA ILE A 126 -0.60 6.91 -14.29
C ILE A 126 0.11 7.56 -15.49
N ASP A 127 0.17 8.89 -15.53
CA ASP A 127 0.87 9.62 -16.59
C ASP A 127 2.38 9.30 -16.59
N LYS A 128 2.98 9.24 -15.39
CA LYS A 128 4.40 8.94 -15.23
C LYS A 128 4.74 7.54 -15.73
N VAL A 129 3.99 6.51 -15.33
CA VAL A 129 4.29 5.12 -15.73
C VAL A 129 4.19 4.93 -17.24
N SER A 130 3.28 5.66 -17.89
CA SER A 130 3.16 5.63 -19.36
C SER A 130 4.41 6.20 -20.03
N ILE A 131 4.92 7.34 -19.52
CA ILE A 131 6.20 7.93 -19.99
C ILE A 131 7.37 6.99 -19.69
N HIS A 132 7.38 6.34 -18.52
CA HIS A 132 8.40 5.35 -18.17
C HIS A 132 8.39 4.17 -19.16
N ALA A 133 7.22 3.65 -19.52
CA ALA A 133 7.08 2.58 -20.51
C ALA A 133 7.61 2.97 -21.89
N GLU A 134 7.30 4.19 -22.36
CA GLU A 134 7.83 4.72 -23.63
C GLU A 134 9.36 4.83 -23.62
N ARG A 135 9.95 5.28 -22.51
CA ARG A 135 11.41 5.38 -22.35
C ARG A 135 12.06 3.99 -22.38
N VAL A 136 11.50 3.01 -21.67
CA VAL A 136 11.99 1.63 -21.70
C VAL A 136 11.90 1.07 -23.11
N ALA A 137 10.77 1.24 -23.81
CA ALA A 137 10.60 0.78 -25.19
C ALA A 137 11.61 1.43 -26.16
N LYS A 138 11.92 2.71 -25.96
CA LYS A 138 12.98 3.40 -26.71
C LYS A 138 14.35 2.76 -26.47
N TYR A 139 14.68 2.45 -25.23
CA TYR A 139 15.95 1.77 -24.92
C TYR A 139 16.00 0.35 -25.49
N GLU A 140 14.89 -0.37 -25.50
CA GLU A 140 14.82 -1.69 -26.15
C GLU A 140 15.10 -1.60 -27.65
N PHE A 141 14.67 -0.51 -28.31
CA PHE A 141 14.96 -0.25 -29.71
C PHE A 141 16.44 0.13 -29.93
N ASP A 142 16.98 1.04 -29.12
CA ASP A 142 18.34 1.58 -29.28
C ASP A 142 19.44 0.57 -28.89
N HIS A 143 19.23 -0.23 -27.84
CA HIS A 143 20.23 -1.13 -27.25
C HIS A 143 19.91 -2.61 -27.42
N GLY A 144 18.72 -2.94 -27.93
CA GLY A 144 18.25 -4.31 -28.09
C GLY A 144 17.56 -4.83 -26.84
N LYS A 145 16.40 -5.47 -27.05
CA LYS A 145 15.51 -5.98 -26.00
C LYS A 145 16.22 -6.83 -24.94
N ALA A 146 17.05 -7.79 -25.37
CA ALA A 146 17.72 -8.71 -24.44
C ALA A 146 18.72 -8.01 -23.51
N GLU A 147 19.35 -6.91 -23.94
CA GLU A 147 20.27 -6.15 -23.09
C GLU A 147 19.52 -5.33 -22.04
N VAL A 148 18.46 -4.66 -22.45
CA VAL A 148 17.60 -3.88 -21.56
C VAL A 148 16.91 -4.78 -20.55
N GLU A 149 16.37 -5.93 -20.97
CA GLU A 149 15.72 -6.90 -20.09
C GLU A 149 16.68 -7.44 -19.03
N ARG A 150 17.92 -7.82 -19.39
CA ARG A 150 18.93 -8.25 -18.41
C ARG A 150 19.25 -7.19 -17.36
N PHE A 151 19.31 -5.93 -17.78
CA PHE A 151 19.59 -4.83 -16.85
C PHE A 151 18.37 -4.54 -15.97
N LEU A 152 17.18 -4.56 -16.54
CA LEU A 152 15.92 -4.38 -15.83
C LEU A 152 15.68 -5.49 -14.81
N ASP A 153 15.99 -6.75 -15.13
CA ASP A 153 16.00 -7.88 -14.19
C ASP A 153 16.88 -7.59 -12.97
N ALA A 154 18.10 -7.10 -13.21
CA ALA A 154 19.03 -6.76 -12.14
C ALA A 154 18.48 -5.62 -11.27
N ALA A 155 17.93 -4.56 -11.87
CA ALA A 155 17.33 -3.44 -11.14
C ALA A 155 16.09 -3.89 -10.32
N LEU A 156 15.22 -4.71 -10.91
CA LEU A 156 14.02 -5.24 -10.26
C LEU A 156 14.35 -6.18 -9.09
N SER A 157 15.49 -6.89 -9.16
CA SER A 157 15.92 -7.78 -8.07
C SER A 157 16.24 -7.04 -6.76
N ILE A 158 16.61 -5.76 -6.85
CA ILE A 158 16.94 -4.90 -5.71
C ILE A 158 15.91 -3.79 -5.50
N GLN A 159 14.77 -3.82 -6.19
CA GLN A 159 13.79 -2.72 -6.22
C GLN A 159 13.25 -2.34 -4.82
N GLU A 160 13.15 -3.33 -3.93
CA GLU A 160 12.65 -3.13 -2.57
C GLU A 160 13.69 -2.47 -1.65
N HIS A 161 14.97 -2.38 -2.03
CA HIS A 161 16.05 -1.84 -1.21
C HIS A 161 16.16 -0.31 -1.34
N ILE A 162 15.03 0.36 -1.13
CA ILE A 162 14.94 1.82 -1.05
C ILE A 162 14.61 2.24 0.37
N ASP A 163 14.88 3.49 0.74
CA ASP A 163 14.60 3.93 2.10
C ASP A 163 13.09 4.05 2.35
N TYR A 164 12.57 3.15 3.17
CA TYR A 164 11.16 3.10 3.54
C TYR A 164 10.71 4.29 4.43
N ASN A 165 11.64 5.12 4.93
CA ASN A 165 11.32 6.25 5.81
C ASN A 165 10.96 7.52 5.02
N LEU A 166 9.88 7.45 4.26
CA LEU A 166 9.41 8.57 3.42
C LEU A 166 9.08 9.84 4.22
N LEU A 167 8.74 9.69 5.51
CA LEU A 167 8.42 10.79 6.43
C LEU A 167 9.66 11.55 6.95
N LEU A 168 10.85 10.96 6.87
CA LEU A 168 12.09 11.59 7.35
C LEU A 168 12.74 12.49 6.30
N HIS A 169 12.37 12.32 5.03
CA HIS A 169 12.81 13.16 3.92
C HIS A 169 11.95 14.42 3.82
N GLY A 170 11.87 15.17 4.91
CA GLY A 170 11.43 16.56 4.89
C GLY A 170 12.62 17.42 4.52
N ASP A 171 12.69 17.85 3.25
CA ASP A 171 13.66 18.76 2.64
C ASP A 171 15.11 18.61 3.13
N GLU A 172 16.02 18.32 2.21
CA GLU A 172 17.42 18.76 2.33
C GLU A 172 17.52 20.31 2.28
N SER A 173 16.67 21.01 3.03
CA SER A 173 16.99 22.32 3.56
C SER A 173 18.29 22.16 4.35
N PRO A 174 19.30 23.02 4.14
CA PRO A 174 20.50 22.99 4.96
C PRO A 174 20.08 23.33 6.39
N LYS A 175 19.85 22.31 7.22
CA LYS A 175 19.50 22.51 8.62
C LYS A 175 20.69 23.17 9.29
N LYS A 176 20.45 24.43 9.69
CA LYS A 176 21.27 25.25 10.57
C LYS A 176 21.96 24.39 11.62
N GLU A 177 23.25 24.60 11.77
CA GLU A 177 24.11 24.07 12.83
C GLU A 177 23.32 23.97 14.15
N GLU A 178 23.03 22.74 14.59
CA GLU A 178 22.50 22.51 15.92
C GLU A 178 23.55 23.00 16.92
N GLN A 179 23.26 24.12 17.58
CA GLN A 179 24.00 24.58 18.74
C GLN A 179 24.04 23.44 19.77
N LYS A 180 25.23 22.88 20.00
CA LYS A 180 25.48 21.90 21.05
C LYS A 180 25.00 22.46 22.39
N SER A 181 23.84 21.99 22.87
CA SER A 181 23.39 22.31 24.22
C SER A 181 24.32 21.61 25.22
N THR A 182 25.16 22.36 25.91
CA THR A 182 25.87 21.89 27.11
C THR A 182 24.84 21.59 28.20
N ARG A 183 24.53 20.31 28.41
CA ARG A 183 23.73 19.85 29.56
C ARG A 183 24.67 19.37 30.68
N PRO A 184 24.31 19.62 31.95
CA PRO A 184 25.13 19.23 33.09
C PRO A 184 25.21 17.71 33.21
N THR A 185 26.43 17.20 33.40
CA THR A 185 26.73 15.77 33.55
C THR A 185 26.29 15.26 34.92
N THR A 186 25.49 14.20 34.95
CA THR A 186 25.12 13.49 36.18
C THR A 186 26.07 12.30 36.43
N GLU A 187 26.16 11.82 37.68
CA GLU A 187 27.09 10.79 38.16
C GLU A 187 26.97 9.41 37.44
N TYR A 188 25.91 9.20 36.66
CA TYR A 188 25.63 7.98 35.90
C TYR A 188 25.54 8.19 34.37
N ASP A 189 26.01 9.34 33.85
CA ASP A 189 26.03 9.63 32.39
C ASP A 189 27.02 8.76 31.60
N ASP A 190 27.93 8.06 32.29
CA ASP A 190 28.94 7.18 31.72
C ASP A 190 28.39 5.84 31.24
N LEU A 191 27.29 5.35 31.84
CA LEU A 191 26.60 4.11 31.47
C LEU A 191 25.83 4.22 30.15
N TRP A 192 25.35 5.42 29.81
CA TRP A 192 24.62 5.72 28.57
C TRP A 192 25.51 6.29 27.46
N GLY A 193 26.80 6.49 27.73
CA GLY A 193 27.78 7.12 26.84
C GLY A 193 28.56 6.16 25.94
N LEU A 194 28.28 4.85 25.95
CA LEU A 194 29.03 3.85 25.17
C LEU A 194 28.88 4.07 23.65
N ASP A 195 27.66 4.34 23.17
CA ASP A 195 27.42 4.68 21.77
C ASP A 195 28.08 6.01 21.38
N ARG A 196 28.16 6.96 22.33
CA ARG A 196 28.81 8.26 22.11
C ARG A 196 30.33 8.11 22.02
N LYS A 197 30.94 7.32 22.90
CA LYS A 197 32.38 6.99 22.85
C LYS A 197 32.74 6.21 21.59
N ALA A 198 31.87 5.31 21.12
CA ALA A 198 32.05 4.60 19.85
C ALA A 198 32.02 5.57 18.66
N LYS A 199 31.05 6.50 18.62
CA LYS A 199 30.97 7.54 17.59
C LYS A 199 32.14 8.52 17.65
N GLU A 200 32.53 9.00 18.83
CA GLU A 200 33.67 9.90 19.04
C GLU A 200 34.99 9.22 18.62
N ALA A 201 35.18 7.94 18.97
CA ALA A 201 36.35 7.16 18.55
C ALA A 201 36.35 6.85 17.03
N GLU A 202 35.18 6.73 16.42
CA GLU A 202 35.04 6.58 14.96
C GLU A 202 35.34 7.90 14.23
N GLU A 203 34.83 9.03 14.73
CA GLU A 203 35.14 10.38 14.24
C GLU A 203 36.63 10.72 14.39
N GLU A 204 37.25 10.35 15.51
CA GLU A 204 38.69 10.55 15.74
C GLU A 204 39.56 9.61 14.87
N ARG A 205 39.06 8.40 14.54
CA ARG A 205 39.67 7.51 13.54
C ARG A 205 39.55 8.07 12.13
N ASP A 206 38.45 8.74 11.78
CA ASP A 206 38.23 9.34 10.45
C ASP A 206 39.05 10.62 10.22
N ARG A 207 39.37 11.37 11.27
CA ARG A 207 40.21 12.57 11.19
C ARG A 207 41.71 12.28 10.99
N ARG A 208 42.13 11.02 10.96
CA ARG A 208 43.53 10.65 10.77
C ARG A 208 43.99 10.97 9.34
N PRO A 209 45.08 11.72 9.16
CA PRO A 209 45.59 12.06 7.82
C PRO A 209 46.04 10.79 7.09
N GLY A 210 45.54 10.59 5.87
CA GLY A 210 45.88 9.45 4.99
C GLY A 210 44.77 8.41 4.77
N ARG A 211 43.58 8.56 5.37
CA ARG A 211 42.43 7.70 5.07
C ARG A 211 41.72 8.19 3.80
N PRO A 212 41.32 7.31 2.86
CA PRO A 212 40.44 7.72 1.78
C PRO A 212 39.14 8.29 2.36
N PRO A 213 38.54 9.32 1.73
CA PRO A 213 37.30 9.91 2.21
C PRO A 213 36.22 8.83 2.34
N LYS A 214 35.38 8.91 3.39
CA LYS A 214 34.22 8.04 3.54
C LYS A 214 33.35 8.18 2.28
N PHE A 215 33.10 7.05 1.63
CA PHE A 215 32.31 6.97 0.41
C PHE A 215 31.15 5.99 0.60
N PRO A 216 29.90 6.43 0.53
CA PRO A 216 29.44 7.83 0.39
C PRO A 216 29.73 8.67 1.65
N GLU A 217 29.68 10.01 1.55
CA GLU A 217 29.94 10.92 2.68
C GLU A 217 29.04 10.64 3.89
N LYS A 218 27.80 10.24 3.62
CA LYS A 218 26.84 9.76 4.61
C LYS A 218 26.31 8.39 4.16
N PRO A 219 26.12 7.43 5.07
CA PRO A 219 25.49 6.15 4.75
C PRO A 219 24.13 6.37 4.06
N GLU A 220 23.97 5.77 2.89
CA GLU A 220 22.74 5.83 2.10
C GLU A 220 22.02 4.47 2.23
N LYS A 221 20.76 4.49 2.65
CA LYS A 221 19.95 3.26 2.74
C LYS A 221 19.32 2.89 1.41
N ASP A 222 19.07 3.88 0.57
CA ASP A 222 18.49 3.70 -0.76
C ASP A 222 19.56 3.23 -1.75
N ILE A 223 19.59 1.91 -1.99
CA ILE A 223 20.61 1.28 -2.84
C ILE A 223 20.45 1.75 -4.29
N LEU A 224 19.22 1.94 -4.77
CA LEU A 224 18.96 2.44 -6.13
C LEU A 224 19.49 3.86 -6.30
N LEU A 225 19.20 4.75 -5.34
CA LEU A 225 19.73 6.12 -5.34
C LEU A 225 21.25 6.13 -5.28
N PHE A 226 21.83 5.27 -4.43
CA PHE A 226 23.28 5.14 -4.31
C PHE A 226 23.91 4.73 -5.64
N LEU A 227 23.43 3.66 -6.27
CA LEU A 227 23.95 3.20 -7.56
C LEU A 227 23.78 4.27 -8.65
N MET A 228 22.62 4.92 -8.71
CA MET A 228 22.34 5.97 -9.69
C MET A 228 23.29 7.16 -9.57
N ARG A 229 23.67 7.56 -8.34
CA ARG A 229 24.59 8.68 -8.09
C ARG A 229 26.06 8.30 -8.28
N TYR A 230 26.44 7.13 -7.78
CA TYR A 230 27.85 6.83 -7.52
C TYR A 230 28.46 5.77 -8.43
N ALA A 231 27.67 4.95 -9.13
CA ALA A 231 28.23 3.91 -9.99
C ALA A 231 28.90 4.55 -11.22
N PRO A 232 30.22 4.38 -11.42
CA PRO A 232 30.94 5.07 -12.50
C PRO A 232 30.66 4.48 -13.88
N HIS A 233 30.33 3.19 -13.95
CA HIS A 233 30.21 2.45 -15.21
C HIS A 233 28.80 2.43 -15.81
N LEU A 234 27.81 3.02 -15.14
CA LEU A 234 26.45 3.06 -15.65
C LEU A 234 26.32 4.08 -16.79
N GLN A 235 25.85 3.57 -17.93
CA GLN A 235 25.45 4.39 -19.08
C GLN A 235 24.23 5.25 -18.74
N PRO A 236 23.99 6.36 -19.46
CA PRO A 236 22.85 7.24 -19.19
C PRO A 236 21.49 6.51 -19.16
N TRP A 237 21.24 5.59 -20.11
CA TRP A 237 20.00 4.81 -20.16
C TRP A 237 19.85 3.82 -18.99
N GLN A 238 20.96 3.27 -18.50
CA GLN A 238 20.98 2.38 -17.35
C GLN A 238 20.65 3.12 -16.05
N ARG A 239 21.21 4.34 -15.89
CA ARG A 239 20.86 5.22 -14.76
C ARG A 239 19.40 5.59 -14.80
N ASP A 240 18.88 5.85 -15.98
CA ASP A 240 17.46 6.13 -16.16
C ASP A 240 16.60 4.94 -15.73
N ILE A 241 16.86 3.72 -16.20
CA ILE A 241 16.09 2.53 -15.76
C ILE A 241 16.08 2.38 -14.24
N ILE A 242 17.20 2.64 -13.56
CA ILE A 242 17.24 2.65 -12.09
C ILE A 242 16.33 3.74 -11.51
N GLU A 243 16.34 4.95 -12.09
CA GLU A 243 15.44 6.05 -11.71
C GLU A 243 13.96 5.65 -11.88
N ILE A 244 13.62 5.00 -13.00
CA ILE A 244 12.26 4.49 -13.29
C ILE A 244 11.82 3.52 -12.20
N VAL A 245 12.59 2.46 -11.96
CA VAL A 245 12.28 1.42 -10.97
C VAL A 245 12.15 2.04 -9.58
N ARG A 246 13.08 2.93 -9.20
CA ARG A 246 13.06 3.64 -7.92
C ARG A 246 11.81 4.50 -7.77
N THR A 247 11.45 5.27 -8.79
CA THR A 247 10.28 6.18 -8.75
C THR A 247 8.99 5.40 -8.58
N GLU A 248 8.85 4.27 -9.28
CA GLU A 248 7.69 3.39 -9.13
C GLU A 248 7.66 2.72 -7.74
N MET A 249 8.78 2.26 -7.21
CA MET A 249 8.82 1.66 -5.88
C MET A 249 8.52 2.65 -4.75
N LEU A 250 8.96 3.90 -4.88
CA LEU A 250 8.58 4.97 -3.93
C LEU A 250 7.07 5.24 -3.93
N TYR A 251 6.37 4.96 -5.04
CA TYR A 251 4.91 5.04 -5.09
C TYR A 251 4.24 3.84 -4.39
N PHE A 252 4.78 2.63 -4.51
CA PHE A 252 4.19 1.42 -3.94
C PHE A 252 4.48 1.19 -2.45
N ILE A 253 5.61 1.69 -1.93
CA ILE A 253 6.00 1.48 -0.52
C ILE A 253 4.96 1.95 0.50
N PRO A 254 4.37 3.16 0.38
CA PRO A 254 3.34 3.60 1.32
C PRO A 254 2.22 2.58 1.44
N GLN A 255 1.72 2.07 0.30
CA GLN A 255 0.67 1.06 0.26
C GLN A 255 1.10 -0.21 1.00
N ALA A 256 2.32 -0.69 0.75
CA ALA A 256 2.85 -1.88 1.40
C ALA A 256 2.99 -1.70 2.93
N GLN A 257 3.52 -0.55 3.37
CA GLN A 257 3.71 -0.25 4.80
C GLN A 257 2.39 -0.07 5.54
N THR A 258 1.39 0.53 4.88
CA THR A 258 0.13 0.89 5.51
C THR A 258 -1.01 -0.07 5.20
N LYS A 259 -0.75 -1.24 4.58
CA LYS A 259 -1.76 -2.22 4.14
C LYS A 259 -2.81 -2.51 5.22
N VAL A 260 -2.37 -2.78 6.45
CA VAL A 260 -3.26 -3.06 7.60
C VAL A 260 -4.22 -1.93 7.90
N MET A 261 -3.71 -0.70 7.89
CA MET A 261 -4.49 0.48 8.21
C MET A 261 -5.44 0.84 7.05
N ASN A 262 -5.07 0.48 5.82
CA ASN A 262 -5.86 0.74 4.62
C ASN A 262 -7.01 -0.27 4.44
N GLU A 263 -6.75 -1.57 4.67
CA GLU A 263 -7.74 -2.65 4.49
C GLU A 263 -8.54 -2.96 5.76
N GLY A 264 -7.99 -2.61 6.94
CA GLY A 264 -8.52 -3.00 8.24
C GLY A 264 -7.97 -4.34 8.74
N TRP A 265 -8.52 -4.79 9.87
CA TRP A 265 -8.20 -6.09 10.46
C TRP A 265 -9.21 -7.14 9.99
N ALA A 266 -8.76 -8.34 9.65
CA ALA A 266 -9.65 -9.49 9.47
C ALA A 266 -10.02 -10.14 10.82
N CYS A 267 -10.32 -9.30 11.83
CA CYS A 267 -10.91 -9.74 13.10
C CYS A 267 -12.04 -8.78 13.49
N LEU A 268 -13.04 -9.32 14.18
CA LEU A 268 -14.22 -8.60 14.60
C LEU A 268 -14.19 -8.43 16.12
N THR A 269 -14.49 -7.23 16.59
CA THR A 269 -14.79 -6.98 18.01
C THR A 269 -16.28 -7.23 18.25
N GLY A 270 -16.71 -7.35 19.51
CA GLY A 270 -18.14 -7.54 19.82
C GLY A 270 -19.06 -6.47 19.24
N GLU A 271 -18.57 -5.23 19.13
CA GLU A 271 -19.32 -4.08 18.58
C GLU A 271 -19.30 -4.02 17.05
N SER A 272 -18.48 -4.83 16.39
CA SER A 272 -18.36 -4.83 14.93
C SER A 272 -19.68 -5.28 14.30
N LEU A 273 -20.13 -4.55 13.27
CA LEU A 273 -21.34 -4.88 12.53
C LEU A 273 -21.01 -5.87 11.39
N VAL A 274 -21.82 -6.92 11.29
CA VAL A 274 -21.71 -7.98 10.30
C VAL A 274 -23.00 -8.05 9.51
N LEU A 275 -22.89 -8.09 8.19
CA LEU A 275 -24.04 -8.26 7.30
C LEU A 275 -24.48 -9.73 7.29
N THR A 276 -25.74 -9.96 7.64
CA THR A 276 -26.37 -11.28 7.70
C THR A 276 -27.69 -11.29 6.92
N GLU A 277 -28.31 -12.46 6.78
CA GLU A 277 -29.69 -12.59 6.28
C GLU A 277 -30.72 -11.71 7.04
N ARG A 278 -30.42 -11.36 8.30
CA ARG A 278 -31.28 -10.55 9.18
C ARG A 278 -30.91 -9.06 9.14
N GLY A 279 -30.04 -8.66 8.21
CA GLY A 279 -29.46 -7.31 8.14
C GLY A 279 -28.14 -7.21 8.92
N LEU A 280 -27.78 -5.98 9.32
CA LEU A 280 -26.57 -5.71 10.10
C LEU A 280 -26.78 -6.11 11.56
N LEU A 281 -26.00 -7.07 12.04
CA LEU A 281 -25.97 -7.49 13.44
C LEU A 281 -24.62 -7.18 14.05
N ARG A 282 -24.61 -6.80 15.33
CA ARG A 282 -23.36 -6.75 16.10
C ARG A 282 -22.80 -8.17 16.25
N TYR A 283 -21.48 -8.31 16.20
CA TYR A 283 -20.82 -9.60 16.27
C TYR A 283 -21.08 -10.31 17.61
N ASP A 284 -21.22 -9.58 18.72
CA ASP A 284 -21.61 -10.17 20.02
C ASP A 284 -22.99 -10.85 19.98
N THR A 285 -23.97 -10.18 19.40
CA THR A 285 -25.34 -10.67 19.24
C THR A 285 -25.35 -11.85 18.29
N LEU A 286 -24.62 -11.75 17.17
CA LEU A 286 -24.44 -12.85 16.23
C LEU A 286 -23.78 -14.06 16.92
N HIS A 287 -22.76 -13.84 17.76
CA HIS A 287 -22.10 -14.88 18.52
C HIS A 287 -23.05 -15.59 19.48
N GLU A 288 -23.91 -14.85 20.19
CA GLU A 288 -24.93 -15.40 21.09
C GLU A 288 -25.96 -16.24 20.35
N LEU A 289 -26.49 -15.75 19.22
CA LEU A 289 -27.46 -16.49 18.39
C LEU A 289 -26.86 -17.81 17.90
N LEU A 290 -25.64 -17.76 17.36
CA LEU A 290 -24.93 -18.96 16.93
C LEU A 290 -24.64 -19.89 18.12
N ALA A 291 -24.38 -19.35 19.33
CA ALA A 291 -24.14 -20.15 20.53
C ALA A 291 -25.39 -20.88 21.02
N GLN A 292 -26.57 -20.33 20.76
CA GLN A 292 -27.88 -20.94 21.03
C GLN A 292 -28.27 -21.98 19.96
N GLY A 293 -27.44 -22.18 18.94
CA GLY A 293 -27.69 -23.15 17.86
C GLY A 293 -28.59 -22.60 16.75
N GLU A 294 -28.83 -21.29 16.72
CA GLU A 294 -29.51 -20.68 15.57
C GLU A 294 -28.60 -20.68 14.35
N GLY A 295 -29.11 -21.23 13.24
CA GLY A 295 -28.47 -21.06 11.93
C GLY A 295 -28.64 -19.62 11.47
N VAL A 296 -27.52 -18.94 11.23
CA VAL A 296 -27.49 -17.64 10.58
C VAL A 296 -26.64 -17.77 9.32
N THR A 297 -27.18 -17.31 8.20
CA THR A 297 -26.43 -17.23 6.95
C THR A 297 -25.88 -15.83 6.70
N VAL A 298 -24.73 -15.79 6.02
CA VAL A 298 -24.01 -14.59 5.61
C VAL A 298 -23.75 -14.65 4.10
N GLY A 299 -23.53 -13.50 3.48
CA GLY A 299 -23.25 -13.47 2.03
C GLY A 299 -21.93 -14.14 1.69
N SER A 300 -21.93 -15.13 0.80
CA SER A 300 -20.73 -15.92 0.45
C SER A 300 -19.81 -15.30 -0.59
N GLY A 301 -20.08 -14.07 -1.04
CA GLY A 301 -19.36 -13.49 -2.17
C GLY A 301 -19.79 -14.04 -3.55
N ASN A 302 -20.55 -15.14 -3.60
CA ASN A 302 -21.02 -15.80 -4.82
C ASN A 302 -22.51 -15.58 -5.11
N GLY A 303 -23.15 -14.65 -4.38
CA GLY A 303 -24.58 -14.35 -4.51
C GLY A 303 -25.52 -15.34 -3.80
N ALA A 304 -24.99 -16.40 -3.19
CA ALA A 304 -25.73 -17.28 -2.30
C ALA A 304 -25.46 -16.93 -0.82
N PRO A 305 -26.42 -17.14 0.08
CA PRO A 305 -26.16 -17.16 1.51
C PRO A 305 -25.46 -18.47 1.90
N ASP A 306 -24.33 -18.36 2.62
CA ASP A 306 -23.65 -19.50 3.24
C ASP A 306 -23.86 -19.49 4.75
N SER A 307 -24.01 -20.68 5.33
CA SER A 307 -24.07 -20.84 6.78
C SER A 307 -22.69 -20.64 7.39
N ILE A 308 -22.63 -20.00 8.55
CA ILE A 308 -21.38 -19.89 9.31
C ILE A 308 -21.00 -21.30 9.80
N THR A 309 -19.90 -21.85 9.27
CA THR A 309 -19.47 -23.24 9.53
C THR A 309 -18.60 -23.38 10.76
N ASP A 310 -17.83 -22.35 11.10
CA ASP A 310 -16.93 -22.36 12.26
C ASP A 310 -16.80 -20.95 12.87
N ARG A 311 -16.39 -20.90 14.13
CA ARG A 311 -16.10 -19.66 14.84
C ARG A 311 -14.95 -19.88 15.82
N HIS A 312 -13.97 -18.99 15.76
CA HIS A 312 -12.91 -18.93 16.75
C HIS A 312 -13.04 -17.66 17.58
N VAL A 313 -13.21 -17.80 18.90
CA VAL A 313 -13.30 -16.66 19.82
C VAL A 313 -12.17 -16.71 20.82
N ARG A 314 -11.36 -15.65 20.84
CA ARG A 314 -10.38 -15.41 21.90
C ARG A 314 -10.96 -14.43 22.90
N ARG A 315 -11.16 -14.89 24.14
CA ARG A 315 -11.59 -14.04 25.25
C ARG A 315 -10.37 -13.38 25.87
N ASN A 316 -10.50 -12.10 26.24
CA ASN A 316 -9.42 -11.29 26.84
C ASN A 316 -8.15 -11.26 25.97
N ALA A 317 -8.32 -11.25 24.64
CA ALA A 317 -7.22 -11.03 23.72
C ALA A 317 -6.68 -9.61 23.88
N SER A 318 -5.37 -9.46 23.73
CA SER A 318 -4.73 -8.15 23.69
C SER A 318 -5.13 -7.46 22.39
N THR A 319 -5.73 -6.27 22.47
CA THR A 319 -6.12 -5.53 21.27
C THR A 319 -5.22 -4.32 21.03
N ILE A 320 -4.92 -4.05 19.76
CA ILE A 320 -4.35 -2.81 19.30
C ILE A 320 -5.50 -1.91 18.87
N ARG A 321 -5.61 -0.74 19.48
CA ARG A 321 -6.60 0.28 19.12
C ARG A 321 -5.90 1.52 18.57
N LEU A 322 -6.10 1.78 17.28
CA LEU A 322 -5.67 3.00 16.62
C LEU A 322 -6.81 4.02 16.65
N ARG A 323 -6.52 5.24 17.10
CA ARG A 323 -7.46 6.36 17.04
C ARG A 323 -6.89 7.46 16.16
N THR A 324 -7.63 7.86 15.15
CA THR A 324 -7.25 8.98 14.28
C THR A 324 -7.50 10.31 14.99
N ARG A 325 -6.85 11.39 14.52
CA ARG A 325 -7.10 12.76 15.04
C ARG A 325 -8.55 13.22 14.86
N ARG A 326 -9.26 12.64 13.90
CA ARG A 326 -10.67 12.89 13.59
C ARG A 326 -11.62 12.04 14.46
N GLY A 327 -11.10 11.24 15.37
CA GLY A 327 -11.88 10.45 16.32
C GLY A 327 -12.30 9.06 15.81
N LEU A 328 -11.94 8.70 14.58
CA LEU A 328 -12.19 7.35 14.06
C LEU A 328 -11.33 6.34 14.81
N VAL A 329 -11.91 5.19 15.14
CA VAL A 329 -11.24 4.13 15.90
C VAL A 329 -11.21 2.87 15.05
N LEU A 330 -10.05 2.24 15.02
CA LEU A 330 -9.84 0.94 14.40
C LEU A 330 -9.19 0.04 15.45
N GLU A 331 -9.77 -1.14 15.67
CA GLU A 331 -9.36 -2.05 16.73
C GLU A 331 -9.28 -3.48 16.20
N GLY A 332 -8.23 -4.20 16.62
CA GLY A 332 -8.10 -5.62 16.33
C GLY A 332 -7.11 -6.32 17.23
N ASP A 333 -7.06 -7.66 17.13
CA ASP A 333 -6.16 -8.53 17.89
C ASP A 333 -4.69 -8.22 17.56
N ASP A 334 -3.81 -8.24 18.57
CA ASP A 334 -2.38 -7.95 18.40
C ASP A 334 -1.64 -9.07 17.66
N GLU A 335 -2.13 -10.30 17.77
CA GLU A 335 -1.63 -11.48 17.07
C GLU A 335 -2.23 -11.67 15.67
N HIS A 336 -3.05 -10.73 15.20
CA HIS A 336 -3.69 -10.86 13.90
C HIS A 336 -2.65 -10.93 12.78
N LYS A 337 -2.56 -12.09 12.12
CA LYS A 337 -1.66 -12.29 10.97
C LYS A 337 -2.29 -11.69 9.73
N LEU A 338 -1.55 -10.79 9.10
CA LEU A 338 -1.84 -10.30 7.76
C LEU A 338 -1.40 -11.38 6.78
N ASN A 339 -2.30 -11.76 5.88
CA ASN A 339 -1.95 -12.56 4.71
C ASN A 339 -1.45 -11.68 3.56
#